data_AF-A0A3N2FUN0-F1
#
_entry.id   AF-A0A3N2FUN0-F1
#
_cell.length_a   1.000
_cell.length_b   1.000
_cell.length_c   1.000
_cell.angle_alpha   90.00
_cell.angle_beta   90.00
_cell.angle_gamma   90.00
#
_symmetry.space_group_name_H-M   'P 1'
#
loop_
_entity.id
_entity.type
_entity.pdbx_description
1 polymer ?
#
loop_
_entity_poly.entity_id
_entity_poly.type
_entity_poly.pdbx_seq_one_letter_code
_entity_poly.pdbx_strand_id
1 'polypeptide(L)'
;MCLALGAVLVAPTAAQAASPTSVAISKIPTVKLAGAKSKTVKPKVKTGKNVKVSSKRLSVTKGGASVAKNKTSVKLAKGTYKVTTTVKYKTKSTSTSLVSNGSKAVAMSCTVADVETNNVEGYDVELMFLECRGAFNGVYQARAGWWDDADMRDLLGPNIWGDSFVSHPNEVLPIVGKKFSAKVTPVDADGNPKKLYKTSSKWSATKTKTLKQTLKVVK
;
A
#
# COMPACT_ATOMS: atom_id res chain seq x y z
N MET A 1 -37.89 2.53 33.38
CA MET A 1 -37.36 3.13 32.13
C MET A 1 -36.49 2.09 31.45
N CYS A 2 -36.96 1.49 30.35
CA CYS A 2 -36.27 0.42 29.65
C CYS A 2 -35.42 1.07 28.53
N LEU A 3 -34.10 1.12 28.71
CA LEU A 3 -33.17 1.62 27.70
C LEU A 3 -32.78 0.45 26.78
N ALA A 4 -33.34 0.46 25.57
CA ALA A 4 -32.99 -0.49 24.51
C ALA A 4 -31.62 -0.11 23.91
N LEU A 5 -30.61 -0.98 24.10
CA LEU A 5 -29.33 -0.90 23.39
C LEU A 5 -29.55 -1.32 21.92
N GLY A 6 -29.47 -0.36 21.01
CA GLY A 6 -29.45 -0.61 19.57
C GLY A 6 -28.07 -1.09 19.11
N ALA A 7 -27.98 -2.33 18.64
CA ALA A 7 -26.77 -2.87 18.02
C ALA A 7 -26.55 -2.24 16.63
N VAL A 8 -25.47 -1.48 16.48
CA VAL A 8 -25.05 -0.96 15.17
C VAL A 8 -24.27 -2.06 14.45
N LEU A 9 -24.91 -2.67 13.45
CA LEU A 9 -24.27 -3.60 12.51
C LEU A 9 -23.24 -2.84 11.65
N VAL A 10 -21.95 -2.98 11.95
CA VAL A 10 -20.88 -2.49 11.09
C VAL A 10 -20.77 -3.42 9.88
N ALA A 11 -21.34 -2.98 8.76
CA ALA A 11 -21.28 -3.71 7.50
C ALA A 11 -19.81 -3.89 7.04
N PRO A 12 -19.44 -5.06 6.49
CA PRO A 12 -18.13 -5.25 5.90
C PRO A 12 -17.95 -4.30 4.72
N THR A 13 -17.00 -3.37 4.83
CA THR A 13 -16.58 -2.52 3.72
C THR A 13 -16.20 -3.39 2.53
N ALA A 14 -17.01 -3.30 1.48
CA ALA A 14 -16.82 -3.99 0.21
C ALA A 14 -15.40 -3.77 -0.31
N ALA A 15 -14.77 -4.84 -0.79
CA ALA A 15 -13.48 -4.80 -1.44
C ALA A 15 -13.52 -3.75 -2.56
N GLN A 16 -12.82 -2.64 -2.34
CA GLN A 16 -12.84 -1.48 -3.22
C GLN A 16 -12.37 -1.91 -4.61
N ALA A 17 -13.28 -1.89 -5.59
CA ALA A 17 -13.02 -2.29 -6.96
C ALA A 17 -11.78 -1.55 -7.49
N ALA A 18 -10.78 -2.32 -7.94
CA ALA A 18 -9.50 -1.80 -8.37
C ALA A 18 -9.69 -0.74 -9.46
N SER A 19 -9.31 0.51 -9.18
CA SER A 19 -9.35 1.60 -10.16
C SER A 19 -8.61 1.20 -11.44
N PRO A 20 -9.08 1.60 -12.64
CA PRO A 20 -8.56 1.09 -13.90
C PRO A 20 -7.08 1.41 -14.07
N THR A 21 -6.26 0.36 -14.08
CA THR A 21 -4.81 0.38 -14.34
C THR A 21 -4.52 0.50 -15.84
N SER A 22 -5.10 1.49 -16.51
CA SER A 22 -5.10 1.57 -17.97
C SER A 22 -4.22 2.69 -18.52
N VAL A 23 -3.63 2.42 -19.69
CA VAL A 23 -2.96 3.41 -20.55
C VAL A 23 -3.83 3.67 -21.76
N ALA A 24 -4.16 4.93 -22.01
CA ALA A 24 -4.89 5.36 -23.20
C ALA A 24 -3.95 6.16 -24.11
N ILE A 25 -3.84 5.72 -25.37
CA ILE A 25 -3.19 6.50 -26.42
C ILE A 25 -4.30 7.18 -27.20
N SER A 26 -4.34 8.50 -27.17
CA SER A 26 -5.35 9.28 -27.89
C SER A 26 -4.92 9.54 -29.32
N LYS A 27 -5.91 9.70 -30.21
CA LYS A 27 -5.67 10.19 -31.57
C LYS A 27 -5.01 11.58 -31.51
N ILE A 28 -4.06 11.80 -32.40
CA ILE A 28 -3.42 13.11 -32.60
C ILE A 28 -4.30 13.86 -33.59
N PRO A 29 -4.82 15.04 -33.23
CA PRO A 29 -5.71 15.81 -34.12
C PRO A 29 -4.94 16.31 -35.35
N THR A 30 -5.68 16.69 -36.39
CA THR A 30 -5.14 17.37 -37.58
C THR A 30 -4.32 18.58 -37.16
N VAL A 31 -3.12 18.72 -37.74
CA VAL A 31 -2.19 19.78 -37.40
C VAL A 31 -2.27 20.88 -38.45
N LYS A 32 -2.74 22.07 -38.05
CA LYS A 32 -2.67 23.29 -38.86
C LYS A 32 -1.32 23.98 -38.67
N LEU A 33 -0.69 24.39 -39.77
CA LEU A 33 0.64 25.00 -39.79
C LEU A 33 0.61 26.50 -39.52
N ALA A 34 -0.51 27.21 -39.74
CA ALA A 34 -0.66 28.62 -39.39
C ALA A 34 0.52 29.50 -39.87
N GLY A 35 0.93 29.31 -41.14
CA GLY A 35 2.05 30.03 -41.75
C GLY A 35 3.44 29.40 -41.54
N ALA A 36 3.60 28.42 -40.65
CA ALA A 36 4.87 27.73 -40.44
C ALA A 36 5.18 26.68 -41.53
N LYS A 37 6.47 26.44 -41.81
CA LYS A 37 6.91 25.38 -42.74
C LYS A 37 6.70 23.96 -42.19
N SER A 38 6.73 23.80 -40.86
CA SER A 38 6.55 22.52 -40.17
C SER A 38 6.05 22.71 -38.74
N LYS A 39 5.52 21.65 -38.13
CA LYS A 39 5.08 21.65 -36.72
C LYS A 39 5.49 20.38 -35.99
N THR A 40 5.83 20.53 -34.72
CA THR A 40 6.25 19.42 -33.86
C THR A 40 5.05 18.60 -33.40
N VAL A 41 5.10 17.31 -33.67
CA VAL A 41 4.10 16.32 -33.27
C VAL A 41 4.66 15.45 -32.15
N LYS A 42 3.86 15.25 -31.09
CA LYS A 42 4.21 14.45 -29.91
C LYS A 42 3.14 13.36 -29.65
N PRO A 43 3.50 12.23 -29.01
CA PRO A 43 2.53 11.25 -28.54
C PRO A 43 1.51 11.88 -27.59
N LYS A 44 0.22 11.63 -27.81
CA LYS A 44 -0.85 11.99 -26.86
C LYS A 44 -1.21 10.77 -26.01
N VAL A 45 -0.73 10.72 -24.77
CA VAL A 45 -0.87 9.55 -23.88
C VAL A 45 -1.44 9.99 -22.55
N LYS A 46 -2.55 9.38 -22.12
CA LYS A 46 -3.15 9.51 -20.80
C LYS A 46 -2.92 8.24 -19.98
N THR A 47 -2.68 8.40 -18.69
CA THR A 47 -2.42 7.29 -17.76
C THR A 47 -3.35 7.35 -16.57
N GLY A 48 -3.89 6.20 -16.17
CA GLY A 48 -4.61 6.06 -14.90
C GLY A 48 -3.68 6.06 -13.68
N LYS A 49 -4.27 5.92 -12.50
CA LYS A 49 -3.53 5.67 -11.24
C LYS A 49 -2.77 4.35 -11.35
N ASN A 50 -1.68 4.18 -10.58
CA ASN A 50 -0.91 2.93 -10.53
C ASN A 50 -0.28 2.50 -11.87
N VAL A 51 0.07 3.47 -12.73
CA VAL A 51 0.76 3.23 -14.00
C VAL A 51 2.10 3.96 -14.01
N LYS A 52 3.18 3.24 -14.37
CA LYS A 52 4.50 3.84 -14.61
C LYS A 52 4.84 3.71 -16.09
N VAL A 53 4.94 4.82 -16.80
CA VAL A 53 5.36 4.83 -18.21
C VAL A 53 6.88 4.88 -18.28
N SER A 54 7.47 3.92 -18.98
CA SER A 54 8.92 3.86 -19.19
C SER A 54 9.33 4.49 -20.52
N SER A 55 8.46 4.49 -21.53
CA SER A 55 8.80 5.05 -22.85
C SER A 55 7.56 5.47 -23.63
N LYS A 56 7.65 6.60 -24.34
CA LYS A 56 6.66 7.09 -25.32
C LYS A 56 7.40 7.43 -26.61
N ARG A 57 7.11 6.73 -27.70
CA ARG A 57 7.83 6.84 -28.97
C ARG A 57 6.87 6.96 -30.15
N LEU A 58 7.29 7.69 -31.17
CA LEU A 58 6.63 7.89 -32.45
C LEU A 58 7.50 7.32 -33.57
N SER A 59 6.84 6.64 -34.49
CA SER A 59 7.38 6.29 -35.80
C SER A 59 6.42 6.83 -36.86
N VAL A 60 6.95 7.46 -37.90
CA VAL A 60 6.19 8.19 -38.92
C VAL A 60 6.65 7.77 -40.30
N THR A 61 5.70 7.44 -41.17
CA THR A 61 5.97 7.18 -42.59
C THR A 61 5.12 8.08 -43.49
N LYS A 62 5.66 8.43 -44.67
CA LYS A 62 4.99 9.22 -45.71
C LYS A 62 5.21 8.52 -47.05
N GLY A 63 4.13 8.18 -47.76
CA GLY A 63 4.24 7.50 -49.05
C GLY A 63 5.05 6.20 -49.03
N GLY A 64 5.00 5.45 -47.92
CA GLY A 64 5.78 4.22 -47.74
C GLY A 64 7.19 4.42 -47.14
N ALA A 65 7.79 5.60 -47.32
CA ALA A 65 9.11 5.92 -46.77
C ALA A 65 9.07 6.28 -45.28
N SER A 66 10.08 5.85 -44.52
CA SER A 66 10.26 6.19 -43.11
C SER A 66 10.76 7.63 -42.96
N VAL A 67 9.97 8.49 -42.33
CA VAL A 67 10.34 9.88 -42.02
C VAL A 67 10.98 9.98 -40.64
N ALA A 68 10.52 9.19 -39.68
CA ALA A 68 11.09 9.12 -38.35
C ALA A 68 10.81 7.76 -37.71
N LYS A 69 11.75 7.26 -36.91
CA LYS A 69 11.61 6.00 -36.17
C LYS A 69 11.98 6.20 -34.70
N ASN A 70 11.12 5.72 -33.81
CA ASN A 70 11.37 5.69 -32.35
C ASN A 70 11.76 7.05 -31.73
N LYS A 71 11.17 8.16 -32.20
CA LYS A 71 11.44 9.50 -31.67
C LYS A 71 10.40 9.92 -30.62
N THR A 72 10.76 10.77 -29.67
CA THR A 72 9.80 11.31 -28.67
C THR A 72 8.94 12.44 -29.24
N SER A 73 9.41 13.06 -30.31
CA SER A 73 8.69 14.08 -31.09
C SER A 73 9.25 14.12 -32.52
N VAL A 74 8.47 14.64 -33.47
CA VAL A 74 8.88 14.77 -34.88
C VAL A 74 8.34 16.08 -35.45
N LYS A 75 9.18 16.86 -36.14
CA LYS A 75 8.71 18.01 -36.93
C LYS A 75 8.21 17.51 -38.29
N LEU A 76 6.96 17.82 -38.62
CA LEU A 76 6.33 17.40 -39.87
C LEU A 76 5.89 18.62 -40.68
N ALA A 77 6.23 18.62 -41.97
CA ALA A 77 5.73 19.58 -42.95
C ALA A 77 4.31 19.19 -43.41
N LYS A 78 3.73 19.98 -44.32
CA LYS A 78 2.43 19.68 -44.94
C LYS A 78 2.47 18.29 -45.59
N GLY A 79 1.42 17.51 -45.36
CA GLY A 79 1.27 16.18 -45.95
C GLY A 79 0.43 15.22 -45.11
N THR A 80 0.22 14.04 -45.67
CA THR A 80 -0.46 12.93 -45.00
C THR A 80 0.56 11.89 -44.56
N TYR A 81 0.51 11.50 -43.29
CA TYR A 81 1.47 10.61 -42.65
C TYR A 81 0.76 9.43 -41.99
N LYS A 82 1.40 8.26 -42.00
CA LYS A 82 1.02 7.16 -41.10
C LYS A 82 1.88 7.27 -39.84
N VAL A 83 1.23 7.47 -38.71
CA VAL A 83 1.87 7.67 -37.41
C VAL A 83 1.59 6.47 -36.51
N THR A 84 2.65 5.88 -36.00
CA THR A 84 2.61 4.81 -35.00
C THR A 84 3.13 5.36 -33.69
N THR A 85 2.28 5.39 -32.66
CA THR A 85 2.67 5.74 -31.30
C THR A 85 2.82 4.47 -30.48
N THR A 86 4.00 4.25 -29.90
CA THR A 86 4.30 3.10 -29.04
C THR A 86 4.59 3.57 -27.62
N VAL A 87 3.92 2.98 -26.65
CA VAL A 87 4.07 3.28 -25.22
C VAL A 87 4.45 2.00 -24.49
N LYS A 88 5.56 2.04 -23.75
CA LYS A 88 5.95 0.98 -22.81
C LYS A 88 5.60 1.41 -21.39
N TYR A 89 4.96 0.54 -20.62
CA TYR A 89 4.47 0.85 -19.29
C TYR A 89 4.41 -0.37 -18.37
N LYS A 90 4.38 -0.13 -17.06
CA LYS A 90 4.08 -1.13 -16.03
C LYS A 90 2.85 -0.69 -15.24
N THR A 91 2.06 -1.66 -14.77
CA THR A 91 0.90 -1.43 -13.91
C THR A 91 1.19 -1.96 -12.52
N LYS A 92 0.88 -1.21 -11.46
CA LYS A 92 1.00 -1.64 -10.06
C LYS A 92 -0.31 -2.32 -9.65
N SER A 93 -0.22 -3.56 -9.20
CA SER A 93 -1.33 -4.29 -8.58
C SER A 93 -1.07 -4.36 -7.08
N THR A 94 -2.10 -4.06 -6.29
CA THR A 94 -2.08 -4.18 -4.84
C THR A 94 -2.99 -5.33 -4.44
N SER A 95 -2.53 -6.16 -3.51
CA SER A 95 -3.30 -7.26 -2.94
C SER A 95 -3.20 -7.20 -1.42
N THR A 96 -4.31 -7.49 -0.75
CA THR A 96 -4.37 -7.60 0.71
C THR A 96 -4.64 -9.06 1.06
N SER A 97 -3.78 -9.65 1.87
CA SER A 97 -3.90 -11.03 2.36
C SER A 97 -4.09 -11.05 3.86
N LEU A 98 -4.93 -11.97 4.35
CA LEU A 98 -5.07 -12.24 5.78
C LEU A 98 -3.77 -12.88 6.30
N VAL A 99 -3.28 -12.38 7.43
CA VAL A 99 -2.06 -12.84 8.11
C VAL A 99 -2.44 -13.64 9.35
N SER A 100 -3.42 -13.14 10.11
CA SER A 100 -4.01 -13.85 11.23
C SER A 100 -5.49 -13.53 11.30
N ASN A 101 -6.30 -14.52 11.67
CA ASN A 101 -7.71 -14.37 12.03
C ASN A 101 -7.92 -14.24 13.55
N GLY A 102 -6.84 -14.16 14.34
CA GLY A 102 -6.91 -14.17 15.80
C GLY A 102 -7.02 -15.56 16.42
N SER A 103 -7.02 -16.65 15.65
CA SER A 103 -7.12 -18.03 16.19
C SER A 103 -5.77 -18.71 16.42
N LYS A 104 -4.67 -18.11 15.96
CA LYS A 104 -3.31 -18.64 16.09
C LYS A 104 -2.35 -17.51 16.42
N ALA A 105 -1.35 -17.85 17.22
CA ALA A 105 -0.25 -16.95 17.52
C ALA A 105 0.58 -16.66 16.28
N VAL A 106 0.95 -15.39 16.10
CA VAL A 106 1.88 -14.94 15.06
C VAL A 106 3.12 -14.34 15.71
N ALA A 107 4.28 -14.56 15.09
CA ALA A 107 5.51 -13.94 15.55
C ALA A 107 5.47 -12.43 15.31
N MET A 108 5.79 -11.67 16.35
CA MET A 108 5.86 -10.21 16.33
C MET A 108 7.14 -9.73 17.00
N SER A 109 7.63 -8.58 16.53
CA SER A 109 8.63 -7.78 17.21
C SER A 109 7.92 -6.62 17.89
N CYS A 110 8.03 -6.55 19.21
CA CYS A 110 7.38 -5.58 20.05
C CYS A 110 8.38 -4.57 20.62
N THR A 111 7.89 -3.37 20.88
CA THR A 111 8.62 -2.31 21.57
C THR A 111 7.76 -1.79 22.71
N VAL A 112 8.35 -1.57 23.89
CA VAL A 112 7.71 -0.80 24.97
C VAL A 112 7.62 0.64 24.49
N ALA A 113 6.43 1.09 24.15
CA ALA A 113 6.18 2.42 23.60
C ALA A 113 5.96 3.47 24.69
N ASP A 114 5.34 3.05 25.79
CA ASP A 114 5.09 3.91 26.95
C ASP A 114 5.00 3.08 28.23
N VAL A 115 5.13 3.73 29.38
CA VAL A 115 5.06 3.13 30.72
C VAL A 115 4.29 4.07 31.65
N GLU A 116 3.28 3.54 32.33
CA GLU A 116 2.51 4.28 33.32
C GLU A 116 2.46 3.50 34.64
N THR A 117 2.82 4.16 35.74
CA THR A 117 2.65 3.60 37.09
C THR A 117 1.18 3.67 37.51
N ASN A 118 0.62 2.55 37.93
CA ASN A 118 -0.73 2.45 38.46
C ASN A 118 -0.71 1.77 39.83
N ASN A 119 -1.52 2.27 40.76
CA ASN A 119 -1.70 1.61 42.04
C ASN A 119 -2.89 0.65 41.97
N VAL A 120 -2.64 -0.65 42.12
CA VAL A 120 -3.65 -1.71 42.12
C VAL A 120 -3.63 -2.38 43.47
N GLU A 121 -4.72 -2.22 44.24
CA GLU A 121 -4.88 -2.85 45.56
C GLU A 121 -3.74 -2.54 46.54
N GLY A 122 -3.16 -1.33 46.45
CA GLY A 122 -2.07 -0.88 47.33
C GLY A 122 -0.66 -1.15 46.79
N TYR A 123 -0.53 -1.77 45.62
CA TYR A 123 0.76 -2.03 44.99
C TYR A 123 0.97 -1.20 43.72
N ASP A 124 2.19 -0.72 43.53
CA ASP A 124 2.56 0.00 42.32
C ASP A 124 2.93 -1.00 41.20
N VAL A 125 2.21 -0.88 40.09
CA VAL A 125 2.35 -1.70 38.89
C VAL A 125 2.73 -0.80 37.73
N GLU A 126 3.80 -1.15 37.03
CA GLU A 126 4.16 -0.45 35.80
C GLU A 126 3.41 -1.07 34.62
N LEU A 127 2.41 -0.36 34.10
CA LEU A 127 1.71 -0.74 32.88
C LEU A 127 2.54 -0.35 31.66
N MET A 128 3.04 -1.35 30.95
CA MET A 128 3.73 -1.18 29.68
C MET A 128 2.73 -1.17 28.53
N PHE A 129 2.77 -0.12 27.72
CA PHE A 129 2.08 -0.04 26.44
C PHE A 129 3.01 -0.53 25.34
N LEU A 130 2.56 -1.55 24.61
CA LEU A 130 3.39 -2.28 23.67
C LEU A 130 2.96 -1.99 22.24
N GLU A 131 3.92 -1.68 21.39
CA GLU A 131 3.74 -1.60 19.95
C GLU A 131 4.41 -2.79 19.26
N CYS A 132 3.59 -3.71 18.77
CA CYS A 132 4.03 -4.92 18.08
C CYS A 132 3.88 -4.80 16.56
N ARG A 133 4.91 -5.18 15.83
CA ARG A 133 4.96 -5.22 14.37
C ARG A 133 5.29 -6.63 13.91
N GLY A 134 4.82 -7.01 12.73
CA GLY A 134 5.08 -8.33 12.19
C GLY A 134 4.80 -8.40 10.70
N ALA A 135 4.45 -9.59 10.22
CA ALA A 135 4.12 -9.82 8.83
C ALA A 135 2.73 -9.26 8.44
N PHE A 136 2.31 -8.12 8.98
CA PHE A 136 1.04 -7.43 8.75
C PHE A 136 1.25 -5.91 8.64
N ASN A 137 0.21 -5.18 8.25
CA ASN A 137 0.24 -3.73 8.12
C ASN A 137 0.00 -3.05 9.47
N GLY A 138 0.68 -1.92 9.69
CA GLY A 138 0.42 -1.07 10.86
C GLY A 138 1.11 -1.58 12.12
N VAL A 139 0.48 -1.32 13.25
CA VAL A 139 0.97 -1.65 14.60
C VAL A 139 -0.15 -2.36 15.36
N TYR A 140 0.20 -3.47 16.00
CA TYR A 140 -0.65 -4.13 16.97
C TYR A 140 -0.33 -3.56 18.36
N GLN A 141 -1.29 -2.89 18.96
CA GLN A 141 -1.15 -2.37 20.32
C GLN A 141 -1.54 -3.46 21.32
N ALA A 142 -0.72 -3.61 22.35
CA ALA A 142 -0.91 -4.56 23.43
C ALA A 142 -0.48 -3.94 24.76
N ARG A 143 -0.73 -4.64 25.87
CA ARG A 143 -0.36 -4.20 27.21
C ARG A 143 0.23 -5.36 28.02
N ALA A 144 1.10 -5.03 28.95
CA ALA A 144 1.58 -5.93 29.99
C ALA A 144 1.85 -5.14 31.27
N GLY A 145 1.63 -5.74 32.43
CA GLY A 145 2.05 -5.17 33.72
C GLY A 145 3.43 -5.68 34.11
N TRP A 146 4.22 -4.86 34.79
CA TRP A 146 5.49 -5.24 35.42
C TRP A 146 5.45 -4.90 36.91
N TRP A 147 6.06 -5.76 37.72
CA TRP A 147 6.11 -5.66 39.18
C TRP A 147 7.56 -5.74 39.65
N ASP A 148 7.99 -4.80 40.50
CA ASP A 148 9.32 -4.85 41.14
C ASP A 148 9.30 -5.64 42.47
N ASP A 149 8.11 -5.85 43.03
CA ASP A 149 7.94 -6.54 44.31
C ASP A 149 8.36 -8.02 44.21
N ALA A 150 9.28 -8.44 45.07
CA ALA A 150 9.85 -9.78 45.03
C ALA A 150 8.82 -10.87 45.33
N ASP A 151 7.89 -10.61 46.26
CA ASP A 151 6.88 -11.58 46.67
C ASP A 151 5.86 -11.79 45.53
N MET A 152 5.44 -10.71 44.86
CA MET A 152 4.55 -10.78 43.70
C MET A 152 5.23 -11.43 42.49
N ARG A 153 6.53 -11.22 42.32
CA ARG A 153 7.32 -11.84 41.25
C ARG A 153 7.44 -13.35 41.41
N ASP A 154 7.56 -13.85 42.64
CA ASP A 154 7.59 -15.30 42.91
C ASP A 154 6.23 -15.97 42.62
N LEU A 155 5.14 -15.22 42.78
CA LEU A 155 3.77 -15.71 42.53
C LEU A 155 3.35 -15.63 41.05
N LEU A 156 3.61 -14.50 40.38
CA LEU A 156 3.05 -14.17 39.07
C LEU A 156 4.10 -14.00 37.97
N GLY A 157 5.39 -14.00 38.32
CA GLY A 157 6.49 -13.63 37.44
C GLY A 157 6.69 -12.11 37.33
N PRO A 158 7.76 -11.66 36.63
CA PRO A 158 8.08 -10.23 36.52
C PRO A 158 7.11 -9.45 35.63
N ASN A 159 6.37 -10.15 34.77
CA ASN A 159 5.46 -9.54 33.83
C ASN A 159 4.13 -10.30 33.81
N ILE A 160 3.02 -9.57 33.95
CA ILE A 160 1.68 -10.09 33.68
C ILE A 160 1.29 -9.68 32.27
N TRP A 161 1.10 -10.66 31.40
CA TRP A 161 0.75 -10.44 30.00
C TRP A 161 -0.76 -10.59 29.82
N GLY A 162 -1.36 -9.79 28.93
CA GLY A 162 -2.73 -10.05 28.50
C GLY A 162 -2.83 -11.35 27.71
N ASP A 163 -4.04 -11.90 27.59
CA ASP A 163 -4.38 -13.19 26.95
C ASP A 163 -3.89 -13.35 25.49
N SER A 164 -3.42 -12.26 24.89
CA SER A 164 -2.85 -12.25 23.57
C SER A 164 -1.46 -12.89 23.48
N PHE A 165 -0.71 -13.04 24.57
CA PHE A 165 0.66 -13.56 24.50
C PHE A 165 0.71 -15.05 24.81
N VAL A 166 1.23 -15.85 23.88
CA VAL A 166 1.34 -17.32 24.06
C VAL A 166 2.69 -17.72 24.66
N SER A 167 3.70 -16.88 24.45
CA SER A 167 5.01 -17.02 25.08
C SER A 167 5.33 -15.72 25.79
N HIS A 168 5.50 -15.80 27.11
CA HIS A 168 5.88 -14.69 27.96
C HIS A 168 7.41 -14.60 28.01
N PRO A 169 8.05 -13.63 27.34
CA PRO A 169 9.41 -13.29 27.69
C PRO A 169 9.37 -12.66 29.08
N ASN A 170 9.66 -13.44 30.12
CA ASN A 170 9.49 -13.03 31.53
C ASN A 170 10.40 -11.88 31.98
N GLU A 171 11.20 -11.27 31.09
CA GLU A 171 12.25 -10.31 31.46
C GLU A 171 12.14 -9.00 30.65
N VAL A 172 10.94 -8.65 30.21
CA VAL A 172 10.73 -7.37 29.54
C VAL A 172 10.63 -6.28 30.59
N LEU A 173 11.75 -5.59 30.80
CA LEU A 173 11.81 -4.41 31.65
C LEU A 173 10.95 -3.28 31.08
N PRO A 174 10.29 -2.50 31.95
CA PRO A 174 9.44 -1.37 31.60
C PRO A 174 10.27 -0.13 31.23
N ILE A 175 11.03 -0.27 30.15
CA ILE A 175 11.91 0.79 29.63
C ILE A 175 11.41 1.16 28.24
N VAL A 176 10.97 2.41 28.07
CA VAL A 176 10.55 2.93 26.76
C VAL A 176 11.65 2.70 25.72
N GLY A 177 11.27 2.13 24.57
CA GLY A 177 12.16 1.75 23.49
C GLY A 177 12.74 0.32 23.62
N LYS A 178 12.54 -0.39 24.73
CA LYS A 178 12.97 -1.79 24.88
C LYS A 178 12.27 -2.65 23.85
N LYS A 179 13.06 -3.41 23.08
CA LYS A 179 12.57 -4.31 22.03
C LYS A 179 12.63 -5.77 22.46
N PHE A 180 11.66 -6.56 22.04
CA PHE A 180 11.62 -8.00 22.24
C PHE A 180 10.83 -8.69 21.14
N SER A 181 10.91 -10.01 21.05
CA SER A 181 10.10 -10.81 20.13
C SER A 181 9.16 -11.70 20.93
N ALA A 182 7.93 -11.85 20.46
CA ALA A 182 6.93 -12.69 21.10
C ALA A 182 6.01 -13.36 20.08
N LYS A 183 5.37 -14.46 20.48
CA LYS A 183 4.25 -15.05 19.76
C LYS A 183 2.94 -14.51 20.35
N VAL A 184 2.17 -13.83 19.51
CA VAL A 184 0.96 -13.11 19.92
C VAL A 184 -0.24 -13.63 19.16
N THR A 185 -1.26 -14.12 19.86
CA THR A 185 -2.61 -14.38 19.36
C THR A 185 -3.37 -13.05 19.37
N PRO A 186 -3.58 -12.40 18.21
CA PRO A 186 -4.12 -11.04 18.22
C PRO A 186 -5.59 -11.04 18.64
N VAL A 187 -5.90 -10.27 19.68
CA VAL A 187 -7.27 -9.96 20.10
C VAL A 187 -7.51 -8.44 20.08
N ASP A 188 -8.77 -8.02 20.11
CA ASP A 188 -9.16 -6.61 20.31
C ASP A 188 -9.23 -6.26 21.80
N ALA A 189 -9.69 -5.04 22.11
CA ALA A 189 -9.74 -4.55 23.49
C ALA A 189 -10.70 -5.36 24.38
N ASP A 190 -11.68 -6.04 23.78
CA ASP A 190 -12.68 -6.86 24.47
C ASP A 190 -12.27 -8.34 24.53
N GLY A 191 -11.06 -8.68 24.07
CA GLY A 191 -10.57 -10.06 24.04
C GLY A 191 -11.03 -10.89 22.83
N ASN A 192 -11.73 -10.29 21.86
CA ASN A 192 -12.21 -11.03 20.69
C ASN A 192 -11.10 -11.19 19.62
N PRO A 193 -11.09 -12.30 18.85
CA PRO A 193 -10.10 -12.52 17.80
C PRO A 193 -9.97 -11.36 16.80
N LYS A 194 -8.78 -10.77 16.70
CA LYS A 194 -8.50 -9.64 15.81
C LYS A 194 -7.84 -10.11 14.53
N LYS A 195 -8.43 -9.71 13.39
CA LYS A 195 -7.87 -9.99 12.07
C LYS A 195 -6.73 -9.04 11.74
N LEU A 196 -5.60 -9.60 11.33
CA LEU A 196 -4.43 -8.85 10.84
C LEU A 196 -4.25 -9.10 9.35
N TYR A 197 -3.94 -8.05 8.60
CA TYR A 197 -3.81 -8.10 7.15
C TYR A 197 -2.47 -7.53 6.69
N LYS A 198 -1.93 -8.07 5.60
CA LYS A 198 -0.75 -7.54 4.90
C LYS A 198 -1.15 -7.08 3.53
N THR A 199 -0.78 -5.86 3.19
CA THR A 199 -0.95 -5.31 1.84
C THR A 199 0.39 -5.30 1.15
N SER A 200 0.45 -5.99 0.02
CA SER A 200 1.61 -6.00 -0.85
C SER A 200 1.27 -5.35 -2.18
N SER A 201 2.27 -4.75 -2.82
CA SER A 201 2.13 -4.24 -4.17
C SER A 201 3.24 -4.77 -5.05
N LYS A 202 2.88 -5.19 -6.26
CA LYS A 202 3.85 -5.59 -7.29
C LYS A 202 3.63 -4.80 -8.56
N TRP A 203 4.73 -4.42 -9.21
CA TRP A 203 4.68 -3.93 -10.58
C TRP A 203 4.60 -5.11 -11.54
N SER A 204 3.76 -4.99 -12.56
CA SER A 204 3.73 -5.96 -13.65
C SER A 204 5.04 -5.96 -14.44
N ALA A 205 5.22 -6.99 -15.26
CA ALA A 205 6.14 -6.94 -16.39
C ALA A 205 5.83 -5.73 -17.30
N THR A 206 6.82 -5.31 -18.07
CA THR A 206 6.66 -4.21 -19.03
C THR A 206 5.68 -4.61 -20.12
N LYS A 207 4.59 -3.88 -20.24
CA LYS A 207 3.60 -3.99 -21.31
C LYS A 207 3.88 -2.96 -22.39
N THR A 208 3.47 -3.27 -23.62
CA THR A 208 3.55 -2.35 -24.76
C THR A 208 2.15 -2.11 -25.31
N LYS A 209 1.81 -0.84 -25.55
CA LYS A 209 0.58 -0.45 -26.25
C LYS A 209 0.94 0.41 -27.45
N THR A 210 0.27 0.18 -28.57
CA THR A 210 0.55 0.86 -29.83
C THR A 210 -0.75 1.42 -30.41
N LEU A 211 -0.70 2.62 -30.97
CA LEU A 211 -1.76 3.19 -31.79
C LEU A 211 -1.21 3.57 -33.15
N LYS A 212 -1.80 3.00 -34.21
CA LYS A 212 -1.56 3.41 -35.60
C LYS A 212 -2.68 4.35 -36.02
N GLN A 213 -2.34 5.45 -36.68
CA GLN A 213 -3.31 6.40 -37.20
C GLN A 213 -2.77 7.16 -38.41
N THR A 214 -3.67 7.73 -39.20
CA THR A 214 -3.32 8.69 -40.25
C THR A 214 -3.36 10.10 -39.67
N LEU A 215 -2.29 10.86 -39.87
CA LEU A 215 -2.18 12.26 -39.47
C LEU A 215 -2.12 13.15 -40.71
N LYS A 216 -3.01 14.13 -40.77
CA LYS A 216 -2.98 15.20 -41.77
C LYS A 216 -2.34 16.44 -41.18
N VAL A 217 -1.32 16.96 -41.87
CA VAL A 217 -0.72 18.26 -41.61
C VAL A 217 -1.13 19.19 -42.75
N VAL A 218 -1.91 20.21 -42.42
CA VAL A 218 -2.55 21.13 -43.38
C VAL A 218 -2.05 22.56 -43.18
N LYS A 219 -2.28 23.41 -44.18
CA LYS A 219 -1.92 24.84 -44.11
C LYS A 219 -2.74 25.51 -43.00
#